data_AF-D7FYU6-F1
#
_entry.id   AF-D7FYU6-F1
#
_cell.length_a   1.000
_cell.length_b   1.000
_cell.length_c   1.000
_cell.angle_alpha   90.00
_cell.angle_beta   90.00
_cell.angle_gamma   90.00
#
_symmetry.space_group_name_H-M   'P 1'
#
loop_
_entity.id
_entity.type
_entity.pdbx_description
1 polymer ?
#
loop_
_entity_poly.entity_id
_entity_poly.type
_entity_poly.pdbx_seq_one_letter_code
_entity_poly.pdbx_strand_id
1 'polypeptide(L)'
;MLDKPNTPAAAAAPIKKKRSITVQFVQETPAGYISVVDVKNFKATTNHRIVMSKEQLAQYSELAGKKVEVGDLMGYVMKYMLDKGIKLDNTEGMIEASVFPVNYFTLKQLSYFHDDVEEKIVALCKEAPDLSEL
;
A
#
# COMPACT_ATOMS: atom_id res chain seq x y z
N MET A 1 -30.10 49.03 23.88
CA MET A 1 -29.37 47.82 24.32
C MET A 1 -30.02 46.61 23.70
N LEU A 2 -29.30 45.88 22.85
CA LEU A 2 -29.50 44.46 22.52
C LEU A 2 -28.38 44.07 21.54
N ASP A 3 -27.19 43.90 22.11
CA ASP A 3 -26.05 43.29 21.42
C ASP A 3 -26.39 41.83 21.10
N LYS A 4 -26.28 41.45 19.83
CA LYS A 4 -26.36 40.04 19.44
C LYS A 4 -25.05 39.35 19.89
N PRO A 5 -25.12 38.15 20.50
CA PRO A 5 -23.91 37.44 20.90
C PRO A 5 -23.16 36.97 19.65
N ASN A 6 -21.94 37.48 19.49
CA ASN A 6 -20.99 36.99 18.50
C ASN A 6 -20.42 35.66 19.00
N THR A 7 -21.09 34.55 18.68
CA THR A 7 -20.58 33.21 18.98
C THR A 7 -19.33 32.96 18.13
N PRO A 8 -18.16 32.68 18.71
CA PRO A 8 -16.99 32.29 17.93
C PRO A 8 -17.31 31.02 17.15
N ALA A 9 -17.15 31.08 15.83
CA ALA A 9 -17.21 29.88 14.99
C ALA A 9 -16.19 28.87 15.54
N ALA A 10 -16.66 27.68 15.92
CA ALA A 10 -15.79 26.60 16.35
C ALA A 10 -14.74 26.36 15.27
N ALA A 11 -13.47 26.50 15.64
CA ALA A 11 -12.36 26.14 14.75
C ALA A 11 -12.56 24.69 14.33
N ALA A 12 -12.84 24.48 13.04
CA ALA A 12 -12.95 23.15 12.48
C ALA A 12 -11.65 22.39 12.80
N ALA A 13 -11.78 21.26 13.48
CA ALA A 13 -10.64 20.38 13.76
C ALA A 13 -9.88 20.13 12.45
N PRO A 14 -8.53 20.11 12.46
CA PRO A 14 -7.76 19.90 11.25
C PRO A 14 -8.22 18.58 10.62
N ILE A 15 -8.78 18.66 9.41
CA ILE A 15 -9.13 17.49 8.63
C ILE A 15 -7.80 16.76 8.38
N LYS A 16 -7.51 15.74 9.20
CA LYS A 16 -6.41 14.80 8.93
C LYS A 16 -6.70 14.27 7.53
N LYS A 17 -5.89 14.68 6.55
CA LYS A 17 -6.11 14.28 5.17
C LYS A 17 -5.81 12.77 5.11
N LYS A 18 -6.83 11.94 5.24
CA LYS A 18 -6.69 10.48 5.31
C LYS A 18 -6.09 9.96 4.00
N ARG A 19 -5.00 9.20 4.12
CA ARG A 19 -4.56 8.31 3.04
C ARG A 19 -5.32 7.01 3.18
N SER A 20 -5.68 6.37 2.08
CA SER A 20 -6.32 5.05 2.12
C SER A 20 -5.79 4.16 1.01
N ILE A 21 -5.70 2.86 1.32
CA ILE A 21 -5.30 1.82 0.39
C ILE A 21 -6.49 0.86 0.27
N THR A 22 -6.93 0.59 -0.95
CA THR A 22 -8.04 -0.31 -1.22
C THR A 22 -7.64 -1.29 -2.30
N VAL A 23 -7.64 -2.59 -1.98
CA VAL A 23 -7.45 -3.64 -2.98
C VAL A 23 -8.78 -3.86 -3.69
N GLN A 24 -8.85 -3.49 -4.97
CA GLN A 24 -10.06 -3.56 -5.79
C GLN A 24 -10.32 -4.97 -6.30
N PHE A 25 -9.26 -5.65 -6.76
CA PHE A 25 -9.36 -7.03 -7.21
C PHE A 25 -8.06 -7.78 -6.98
N VAL A 26 -8.18 -9.09 -6.81
CA VAL A 26 -7.09 -10.07 -6.87
C VAL A 26 -7.49 -11.17 -7.86
N GLN A 27 -6.64 -11.47 -8.83
CA GLN A 27 -6.80 -12.57 -9.77
C GLN A 27 -5.62 -13.53 -9.60
N GLU A 28 -5.93 -14.80 -9.39
CA GLU A 28 -4.94 -15.86 -9.46
C GLU A 28 -4.72 -16.28 -10.92
N THR A 29 -3.48 -16.55 -11.26
CA THR A 29 -2.99 -17.04 -12.55
C THR A 29 -2.09 -18.26 -12.31
N PRO A 30 -1.75 -19.05 -13.34
CA PRO A 30 -0.79 -20.15 -13.19
C PRO A 30 0.57 -19.70 -12.63
N ALA A 31 1.01 -18.48 -12.95
CA ALA A 31 2.30 -17.93 -12.55
C ALA A 31 2.29 -17.20 -11.19
N GLY A 32 1.11 -16.89 -10.63
CA GLY A 32 1.03 -16.00 -9.47
C GLY A 32 -0.29 -15.26 -9.35
N TYR A 33 -0.24 -14.07 -8.79
CA TYR A 33 -1.38 -13.21 -8.52
C TYR A 33 -1.21 -11.86 -9.20
N ILE A 34 -2.30 -11.33 -9.75
CA ILE A 34 -2.40 -9.97 -10.25
C ILE A 34 -3.42 -9.25 -9.38
N SER A 35 -3.05 -8.12 -8.82
CA SER A 35 -3.95 -7.32 -7.98
C SER A 35 -4.01 -5.88 -8.47
N VAL A 36 -5.17 -5.25 -8.31
CA VAL A 36 -5.33 -3.82 -8.51
C VAL A 36 -5.62 -3.16 -7.18
N VAL A 37 -4.85 -2.13 -6.86
CA VAL A 37 -4.88 -1.41 -5.60
C VAL A 37 -5.05 0.07 -5.89
N ASP A 38 -6.08 0.67 -5.30
CA ASP A 38 -6.26 2.11 -5.31
C ASP A 38 -5.59 2.72 -4.09
N VAL A 39 -4.78 3.74 -4.31
CA VAL A 39 -4.20 4.57 -3.26
C VAL A 39 -4.75 5.97 -3.38
N LYS A 40 -5.52 6.38 -2.38
CA LYS A 40 -5.99 7.75 -2.22
C LYS A 40 -4.98 8.53 -1.41
N ASN A 41 -4.30 9.48 -2.03
CA ASN A 41 -3.38 10.39 -1.38
C ASN A 41 -3.95 11.81 -1.43
N PHE A 42 -4.55 12.24 -0.31
CA PHE A 42 -5.12 13.56 -0.10
C PHE A 42 -6.25 13.94 -1.08
N LYS A 43 -5.90 14.33 -2.31
CA LYS A 43 -6.84 14.78 -3.36
C LYS A 43 -6.86 13.89 -4.61
N ALA A 44 -5.86 13.02 -4.79
CA ALA A 44 -5.75 12.16 -5.95
C ALA A 44 -5.92 10.70 -5.54
N THR A 45 -6.67 9.95 -6.35
CA THR A 45 -6.64 8.49 -6.32
C THR A 45 -5.74 8.03 -7.44
N THR A 46 -4.84 7.12 -7.12
CA THR A 46 -3.87 6.51 -8.05
C THR A 46 -4.16 5.02 -8.09
N ASN A 47 -4.16 4.44 -9.28
CA ASN A 47 -4.44 3.03 -9.48
C ASN A 47 -3.12 2.29 -9.74
N HIS A 48 -2.93 1.18 -9.05
CA HIS A 48 -1.70 0.39 -9.07
C HIS A 48 -2.04 -1.03 -9.41
N ARG A 49 -1.34 -1.62 -10.38
CA ARG A 49 -1.41 -3.05 -10.64
C ARG A 49 -0.14 -3.70 -10.11
N ILE A 50 -0.30 -4.74 -9.31
CA ILE A 50 0.80 -5.45 -8.65
C ILE A 50 0.74 -6.91 -9.09
N VAL A 51 1.88 -7.48 -9.47
CA VAL A 51 2.02 -8.89 -9.84
C VAL A 51 2.97 -9.56 -8.87
N MET A 52 2.64 -10.78 -8.43
CA MET A 52 3.44 -11.51 -7.46
C MET A 52 3.35 -13.01 -7.67
N SER A 53 4.47 -13.71 -7.61
CA SER A 53 4.50 -15.17 -7.70
C SER A 53 3.87 -15.87 -6.49
N LYS A 54 3.54 -17.15 -6.66
CA LYS A 54 3.04 -17.99 -5.56
C LYS A 54 4.14 -18.25 -4.53
N GLU A 55 5.37 -18.42 -5.01
CA GLU A 55 6.56 -18.63 -4.19
C GLU A 55 6.79 -17.45 -3.25
N GLN A 56 6.58 -16.23 -3.74
CA GLN A 56 6.78 -15.03 -2.93
C GLN A 56 5.71 -14.89 -1.84
N LEU A 57 4.45 -15.22 -2.13
CA LEU A 57 3.40 -15.30 -1.09
C LEU A 57 3.76 -16.32 -0.01
N ALA A 58 4.23 -17.50 -0.42
CA ALA A 58 4.65 -18.56 0.48
C ALA A 58 5.82 -18.11 1.37
N GLN A 59 6.83 -17.48 0.77
CA GLN A 59 7.97 -16.94 1.49
C GLN A 59 7.54 -15.89 2.52
N TYR A 60 6.67 -14.94 2.17
CA TYR A 60 6.18 -13.94 3.14
C TYR A 60 5.34 -14.55 4.25
N SER A 61 4.53 -15.57 3.92
CA SER A 61 3.75 -16.29 4.92
C SER A 61 4.65 -17.05 5.90
N GLU A 62 5.70 -17.71 5.40
CA GLU A 62 6.68 -18.41 6.22
C GLU A 62 7.43 -17.44 7.14
N LEU A 63 7.97 -16.35 6.59
CA LEU A 63 8.67 -15.32 7.37
C LEU A 63 7.77 -14.64 8.41
N ALA A 64 6.48 -14.48 8.11
CA ALA A 64 5.50 -13.94 9.05
C ALA A 64 5.04 -14.95 10.11
N GLY A 65 5.36 -16.24 9.96
CA GLY A 65 4.88 -17.31 10.83
C GLY A 65 3.37 -17.53 10.78
N LYS A 66 2.69 -17.02 9.74
CA LYS A 66 1.24 -17.14 9.54
C LYS A 66 0.91 -17.08 8.05
N LYS A 67 -0.20 -17.70 7.65
CA LYS A 67 -0.74 -17.52 6.30
C LYS A 67 -1.09 -16.04 6.10
N VAL A 68 -0.51 -15.43 5.07
CA VAL A 68 -0.84 -14.07 4.65
C VAL A 68 -1.79 -14.16 3.46
N GLU A 69 -2.88 -13.40 3.49
CA GLU A 69 -3.77 -13.30 2.34
C GLU A 69 -3.18 -12.37 1.28
N VAL A 70 -3.38 -12.69 0.00
CA VAL A 70 -2.77 -11.95 -1.11
C VAL A 70 -3.17 -10.47 -1.06
N GLY A 71 -4.44 -10.18 -0.85
CA GLY A 71 -4.94 -8.80 -0.74
C GLY A 71 -4.23 -8.01 0.35
N ASP A 72 -4.05 -8.62 1.52
CA ASP A 72 -3.35 -7.97 2.65
C ASP A 72 -1.90 -7.67 2.28
N LEU A 73 -1.20 -8.65 1.68
CA LEU A 73 0.19 -8.47 1.24
C LEU A 73 0.32 -7.32 0.22
N MET A 74 -0.59 -7.23 -0.74
CA MET A 74 -0.62 -6.13 -1.72
C MET A 74 -0.86 -4.76 -1.07
N GLY A 75 -1.77 -4.72 -0.09
CA GLY A 75 -2.01 -3.52 0.71
C GLY A 75 -0.77 -3.09 1.49
N TYR A 76 -0.06 -4.05 2.10
CA TYR A 76 1.17 -3.78 2.84
C TYR A 76 2.31 -3.27 1.96
N VAL A 77 2.43 -3.75 0.72
CA VAL A 77 3.39 -3.22 -0.26
C VAL A 77 3.12 -1.74 -0.52
N MET A 78 1.87 -1.37 -0.81
CA MET A 78 1.51 0.05 -1.04
C MET A 78 1.72 0.91 0.21
N LYS A 79 1.46 0.34 1.40
CA LYS A 79 1.69 1.04 2.67
C LYS A 79 3.18 1.34 2.87
N TYR A 80 4.05 0.35 2.65
CA TYR A 80 5.50 0.51 2.73
C TYR A 80 5.98 1.65 1.81
N MET A 81 5.48 1.70 0.57
CA MET A 81 5.85 2.75 -0.38
C MET A 81 5.44 4.14 0.09
N LEU A 82 4.21 4.28 0.61
CA LEU A 82 3.71 5.54 1.17
C LEU A 82 4.55 5.99 2.36
N ASP A 83 4.90 5.06 3.26
CA ASP A 83 5.69 5.34 4.47
C ASP A 83 7.11 5.79 4.11
N LYS A 84 7.71 5.21 3.06
CA LYS A 84 9.02 5.60 2.52
C LYS A 84 8.99 6.89 1.69
N GLY A 85 7.81 7.47 1.46
CA GLY A 85 7.66 8.69 0.66
C GLY A 85 7.93 8.47 -0.83
N ILE A 86 7.79 7.23 -1.32
CA ILE A 86 7.89 6.91 -2.75
C ILE A 86 6.71 7.60 -3.45
N LYS A 87 6.98 8.33 -4.52
CA LYS A 87 5.93 8.96 -5.32
C LYS A 87 5.12 7.90 -6.04
N LEU A 88 3.82 7.92 -5.82
CA LEU A 88 2.84 6.99 -6.39
C LEU A 88 2.11 7.61 -7.58
N ASP A 89 2.81 8.37 -8.40
CA ASP A 89 2.22 9.10 -9.52
C ASP A 89 1.85 8.08 -10.60
N ASN A 90 0.56 7.68 -10.71
CA ASN A 90 0.05 6.64 -11.62
C ASN A 90 1.09 5.56 -11.93
N THR A 91 1.56 4.85 -10.91
CA THR A 91 2.41 3.68 -11.12
C THR A 91 1.52 2.57 -11.66
N GLU A 92 1.23 2.68 -12.97
CA GLU A 92 0.81 1.57 -13.80
C GLU A 92 1.97 0.59 -13.84
N GLY A 93 2.01 -0.19 -12.77
CA GLY A 93 2.77 -1.39 -12.60
C GLY A 93 3.92 -1.33 -11.60
N MET A 94 3.97 -2.35 -10.73
CA MET A 94 5.13 -2.80 -9.95
C MET A 94 5.18 -4.33 -9.70
N ILE A 95 6.38 -4.92 -9.83
CA ILE A 95 6.89 -6.12 -10.59
C ILE A 95 6.67 -7.50 -9.96
N GLU A 96 6.54 -8.48 -10.86
CA GLU A 96 7.48 -9.62 -10.99
C GLU A 96 8.25 -9.55 -12.35
N ALA A 97 9.59 -9.73 -12.38
CA ALA A 97 10.47 -9.45 -13.55
C ALA A 97 10.84 -10.73 -14.33
N SER A 98 10.07 -11.77 -14.11
CA SER A 98 10.18 -13.08 -14.76
C SER A 98 9.18 -13.21 -15.93
N VAL A 99 8.24 -12.27 -16.08
CA VAL A 99 7.24 -12.23 -17.16
C VAL A 99 7.06 -10.79 -17.66
N PHE A 100 7.70 -10.43 -18.78
CA PHE A 100 7.66 -9.10 -19.43
C PHE A 100 6.28 -8.73 -20.05
N PRO A 101 6.01 -7.46 -20.51
CA PRO A 101 6.30 -6.08 -20.05
C PRO A 101 4.99 -5.33 -19.63
N VAL A 102 4.96 -4.21 -18.88
CA VAL A 102 5.28 -2.79 -19.21
C VAL A 102 5.21 -2.01 -17.88
N ASN A 103 6.26 -1.27 -17.48
CA ASN A 103 6.33 -0.38 -16.30
C ASN A 103 6.09 -1.03 -14.94
N TYR A 104 7.04 -1.79 -14.37
CA TYR A 104 6.91 -2.30 -13.01
C TYR A 104 8.23 -2.03 -12.21
N PHE A 105 8.28 -1.87 -10.84
CA PHE A 105 9.46 -2.25 -9.94
C PHE A 105 9.24 -3.40 -8.91
N THR A 106 10.23 -4.27 -8.58
CA THR A 106 10.07 -5.49 -7.70
C THR A 106 10.34 -5.21 -6.25
N LEU A 107 9.75 -6.00 -5.34
CA LEU A 107 10.21 -6.00 -3.94
C LEU A 107 11.70 -6.38 -3.82
N LYS A 108 12.17 -7.30 -4.68
CA LYS A 108 13.60 -7.65 -4.78
C LYS A 108 14.46 -6.52 -5.34
N GLN A 109 13.95 -5.74 -6.29
CA GLN A 109 14.64 -4.52 -6.73
C GLN A 109 14.70 -3.48 -5.62
N LEU A 110 13.61 -3.35 -4.86
CA LEU A 110 13.56 -2.44 -3.73
C LEU A 110 14.63 -2.79 -2.69
N SER A 111 14.85 -4.09 -2.42
CA SER A 111 15.94 -4.52 -1.53
C SER A 111 17.34 -4.41 -2.11
N TYR A 112 17.51 -4.19 -3.43
CA TYR A 112 18.79 -3.78 -4.00
C TYR A 112 19.11 -2.30 -3.76
N PHE A 113 18.10 -1.47 -3.53
CA PHE A 113 18.27 -0.02 -3.30
C PHE A 113 18.12 0.38 -1.84
N HIS A 114 17.46 -0.45 -1.03
CA HIS A 114 17.14 -0.19 0.36
C HIS A 114 17.31 -1.47 1.19
N ASP A 115 18.40 -1.52 1.94
CA ASP A 115 18.79 -2.71 2.71
C ASP A 115 17.81 -3.06 3.85
N ASP A 116 16.97 -2.10 4.28
CA ASP A 116 16.03 -2.26 5.38
C ASP A 116 14.61 -2.70 4.95
N VAL A 117 14.38 -2.92 3.65
CA VAL A 117 13.06 -3.28 3.09
C VAL A 117 12.45 -4.50 3.78
N GLU A 118 13.22 -5.59 3.90
CA GLU A 118 12.70 -6.84 4.44
C GLU A 118 12.35 -6.69 5.92
N GLU A 119 13.22 -6.06 6.71
CA GLU A 119 12.98 -5.82 8.13
C GLU A 119 11.72 -4.97 8.37
N LYS A 120 11.58 -3.86 7.62
CA LYS A 120 10.45 -2.93 7.77
C LYS A 120 9.12 -3.54 7.35
N ILE A 121 9.11 -4.31 6.26
CA ILE A 121 7.89 -5.00 5.82
C ILE A 121 7.49 -6.08 6.82
N VAL A 122 8.45 -6.85 7.35
CA VAL A 122 8.18 -7.85 8.39
C VAL A 122 7.62 -7.22 9.67
N ALA A 123 8.13 -6.05 10.08
CA ALA A 123 7.59 -5.32 11.23
C ALA A 123 6.13 -4.92 11.02
N LEU A 124 5.78 -4.39 9.85
CA LEU A 124 4.40 -4.04 9.49
C LEU A 124 3.47 -5.27 9.46
N CYS A 125 3.95 -6.41 8.96
CA CYS A 125 3.19 -7.67 8.98
C CYS A 125 2.88 -8.17 10.40
N LYS A 126 3.78 -7.90 11.37
CA LYS A 126 3.60 -8.22 12.79
C LYS A 126 2.63 -7.27 13.48
N GLU A 127 2.77 -5.97 13.20
CA GLU A 127 1.91 -4.92 13.77
C GLU A 127 0.48 -4.99 13.21
N ALA A 128 0.31 -5.46 11.98
CA ALA A 128 -0.96 -5.54 11.26
C ALA A 128 -1.82 -4.26 11.41
N PRO A 129 -1.26 -3.07 11.12
CA PRO A 129 -1.98 -1.82 11.32
C PRO A 129 -3.21 -1.75 10.43
N ASP A 130 -4.27 -1.11 10.93
CA ASP A 130 -5.45 -0.81 10.13
C ASP A 130 -5.08 0.13 8.97
N LEU A 131 -5.14 -0.39 7.74
CA LEU A 131 -4.78 0.34 6.53
C LEU A 131 -5.83 1.36 6.07
N SER A 132 -7.00 1.39 6.72
CA SER A 132 -8.07 2.34 6.41
C SER A 132 -7.88 3.71 7.10
N GLU A 133 -6.96 3.81 8.06
CA GLU A 133 -6.61 5.04 8.78
C GLU A 133 -5.08 5.29 8.83
N LEU A 134 -4.50 5.63 7.68
CA LEU A 134 -3.09 6.04 7.54
C LEU A 134 -2.89 7.55 7.70
#